data_AF-A0A349DP93-F1
#
_entry.id   AF-A0A349DP93-F1
#
_cell.length_a   1.000
_cell.length_b   1.000
_cell.length_c   1.000
_cell.angle_alpha   90.00
_cell.angle_beta   90.00
_cell.angle_gamma   90.00
#
_symmetry.space_group_name_H-M   'P 1'
#
loop_
_entity.id
_entity.type
_entity.pdbx_description
1 polymer ?
#
loop_
_entity_poly.entity_id
_entity_poly.type
_entity_poly.pdbx_seq_one_letter_code
_entity_poly.pdbx_strand_id
1 'polypeptide(L)'
;MLTACDESKRSQRMFDRKQQINQHYQPPLTFTNTKVVSLPTGVENVTKRGFGDFNGDGIVDMLEIDRSFWKGGKISVRVFYRYLDKKDNKIKFNSKPKKLALKFKLGWFSSATKIDIADVNGDGFADIVFSQYYRRFMKDRLHFGFALNQKGQYFTEEKIKLGYTERSFGEEMVIRINKAIEAYELDENEEMDSFSDLIQMDWADMDGNGSDDFVIIYTSREMEVIYTKKSVNGIELGEEAKLGVTERGESNFLIWNGIKGTDWADVNSDGKADLLSYRVFGREKLYLGVALNQGKALVPHHEITLKAFKQNPTFKLFKYDSFDANGDGKADFIKIAHQGNKPVMGVCINQMK
;
A
#
# COMPACT_ATOMS: atom_id res chain seq x y z
N MET A 1 -11.79 -25.82 -4.79
CA MET A 1 -11.31 -25.07 -3.61
C MET A 1 -10.46 -23.93 -4.09
N LEU A 2 -10.64 -22.74 -3.53
CA LEU A 2 -9.76 -21.60 -3.82
C LEU A 2 -8.44 -21.81 -3.05
N THR A 3 -7.31 -21.83 -3.74
CA THR A 3 -5.97 -21.67 -3.15
C THR A 3 -5.49 -20.26 -3.48
N ALA A 4 -5.05 -19.50 -2.48
CA ALA A 4 -4.56 -18.14 -2.64
C ALA A 4 -3.04 -18.12 -2.89
N CYS A 5 -2.35 -19.19 -2.47
CA CYS A 5 -0.89 -19.27 -2.42
C CYS A 5 -0.46 -20.68 -2.85
N ASP A 6 -0.59 -20.97 -4.14
CA ASP A 6 0.09 -22.13 -4.73
C ASP A 6 1.24 -21.62 -5.59
N GLU A 7 2.46 -22.03 -5.25
CA GLU A 7 3.64 -21.76 -6.08
C GLU A 7 3.58 -22.57 -7.39
N SER A 8 3.92 -21.92 -8.50
CA SER A 8 4.10 -22.62 -9.76
C SER A 8 5.48 -23.30 -9.82
N LYS A 9 5.51 -24.64 -9.96
CA LYS A 9 6.76 -25.41 -10.20
C LYS A 9 7.60 -24.86 -11.38
N ARG A 10 6.97 -24.25 -12.38
CA ARG A 10 7.67 -23.63 -13.52
C ARG A 10 8.32 -22.31 -13.12
N SER A 11 7.67 -21.54 -12.25
CA SER A 11 8.20 -20.26 -11.77
C SER A 11 9.35 -20.45 -10.79
N GLN A 12 9.27 -21.46 -9.91
CA GLN A 12 10.39 -21.83 -9.04
C GLN A 12 11.65 -22.12 -9.86
N ARG A 13 11.53 -22.89 -10.95
CA ARG A 13 12.66 -23.16 -11.85
C ARG A 13 13.22 -21.91 -12.54
N MET A 14 12.39 -20.90 -12.83
CA MET A 14 12.88 -19.63 -13.39
C MET A 14 13.61 -18.80 -12.33
N PHE A 15 13.12 -18.80 -11.09
CA PHE A 15 13.79 -18.18 -9.96
C PHE A 15 15.16 -18.83 -9.70
N ASP A 16 15.20 -20.16 -9.58
CA ASP A 16 16.45 -20.91 -9.33
C ASP A 16 17.50 -20.60 -10.42
N ARG A 17 17.07 -20.47 -11.68
CA ARG A 17 17.94 -20.07 -12.79
C ARG A 17 18.46 -18.64 -12.67
N LYS A 18 17.64 -17.69 -12.21
CA LYS A 18 18.06 -16.31 -11.95
C LYS A 18 19.06 -16.24 -10.78
N GLN A 19 18.81 -16.99 -9.71
CA GLN A 19 19.74 -17.10 -8.57
C GLN A 19 21.13 -17.59 -8.99
N GLN A 20 21.20 -18.55 -9.91
CA GLN A 20 22.47 -19.05 -10.43
C GLN A 20 23.27 -18.00 -11.22
N ILE A 21 22.58 -17.01 -11.78
CA ILE A 21 23.18 -15.98 -12.63
C ILE A 21 23.47 -14.71 -11.81
N ASN A 22 22.72 -14.46 -10.74
CA ASN A 22 22.83 -13.27 -9.92
C ASN A 22 22.99 -13.62 -8.43
N GLN A 23 24.17 -13.33 -7.88
CA GLN A 23 24.57 -13.60 -6.50
C GLN A 23 23.81 -12.77 -5.47
N HIS A 24 23.07 -11.73 -5.89
CA HIS A 24 22.29 -10.87 -5.00
C HIS A 24 20.93 -11.47 -4.61
N TYR A 25 20.45 -12.52 -5.29
CA TYR A 25 19.19 -13.16 -4.94
C TYR A 25 19.33 -14.07 -3.71
N GLN A 26 18.71 -13.65 -2.62
CA GLN A 26 18.59 -14.41 -1.37
C GLN A 26 17.61 -15.59 -1.52
N PRO A 27 17.58 -16.55 -0.56
CA PRO A 27 16.68 -17.70 -0.60
C PRO A 27 15.21 -17.31 -0.78
N PRO A 28 14.39 -18.18 -1.40
CA PRO A 28 13.00 -17.87 -1.66
C PRO A 28 12.18 -17.65 -0.39
N LEU A 29 11.46 -16.53 -0.36
CA LEU A 29 10.45 -16.23 0.64
C LEU A 29 9.31 -17.22 0.42
N THR A 30 9.10 -18.14 1.37
CA THR A 30 8.08 -19.18 1.22
C THR A 30 6.77 -18.68 1.80
N PHE A 31 5.66 -18.82 1.07
CA PHE A 31 4.33 -18.58 1.63
C PHE A 31 3.61 -19.90 1.88
N THR A 32 2.97 -20.03 3.05
CA THR A 32 2.16 -21.21 3.37
C THR A 32 0.74 -20.80 3.76
N ASN A 33 -0.15 -21.80 3.85
CA ASN A 33 -1.50 -21.66 4.41
C ASN A 33 -2.38 -20.59 3.75
N THR A 34 -3.11 -20.99 2.70
CA THR A 34 -4.26 -20.21 2.26
C THR A 34 -5.37 -20.27 3.31
N LYS A 35 -5.66 -19.13 3.97
CA LYS A 35 -6.95 -18.93 4.65
C LYS A 35 -7.83 -18.06 3.77
N VAL A 36 -9.00 -18.58 3.38
CA VAL A 36 -10.06 -17.76 2.75
C VAL A 36 -11.04 -17.34 3.84
N VAL A 37 -11.08 -16.04 4.10
CA VAL A 37 -11.93 -15.40 5.10
C VAL A 37 -13.07 -14.71 4.38
N SER A 38 -14.30 -14.93 4.83
CA SER A 38 -15.44 -14.14 4.35
C SER A 38 -15.35 -12.74 4.94
N LEU A 39 -15.37 -11.71 4.09
CA LEU A 39 -15.40 -10.34 4.57
C LEU A 39 -16.85 -9.97 4.94
N PRO A 40 -17.05 -9.18 6.02
CA PRO A 40 -18.37 -8.77 6.41
C PRO A 40 -19.01 -7.88 5.33
N THR A 41 -20.33 -7.92 5.25
CA THR A 41 -21.15 -7.17 4.31
C THR A 41 -22.24 -6.44 5.07
N GLY A 42 -22.80 -5.38 4.51
CA GLY A 42 -23.92 -4.65 5.13
C GLY A 42 -23.72 -3.14 5.19
N VAL A 43 -22.61 -2.65 4.67
CA VAL A 43 -22.42 -1.23 4.39
C VAL A 43 -22.77 -0.99 2.92
N GLU A 44 -23.77 -0.14 2.70
CA GLU A 44 -24.18 0.27 1.37
C GLU A 44 -23.27 1.39 0.84
N ASN A 45 -23.01 1.42 -0.46
CA ASN A 45 -22.25 2.49 -1.12
C ASN A 45 -20.81 2.67 -0.59
N VAL A 46 -20.13 1.56 -0.29
CA VAL A 46 -18.70 1.58 0.06
C VAL A 46 -17.90 2.11 -1.14
N THR A 47 -17.15 3.19 -0.91
CA THR A 47 -16.28 3.81 -1.94
C THR A 47 -14.82 3.44 -1.76
N LYS A 48 -14.40 3.11 -0.54
CA LYS A 48 -13.02 2.69 -0.23
C LYS A 48 -13.04 1.69 0.92
N ARG A 49 -12.11 0.74 0.86
CA ARG A 49 -11.77 -0.18 1.94
C ARG A 49 -10.29 -0.05 2.25
N GLY A 50 -9.96 0.05 3.53
CA GLY A 50 -8.60 0.12 4.04
C GLY A 50 -8.40 -0.86 5.20
N PHE A 51 -7.15 -1.12 5.53
CA PHE A 51 -6.73 -2.03 6.58
C PHE A 51 -5.73 -1.31 7.46
N GLY A 52 -5.87 -1.45 8.77
CA GLY A 52 -4.99 -0.86 9.79
C GLY A 52 -5.53 -1.17 11.17
N ASP A 53 -4.72 -1.05 12.22
CA ASP A 53 -5.17 -1.24 13.60
C ASP A 53 -5.94 -0.01 14.11
N PHE A 54 -7.28 -0.06 14.13
CA PHE A 54 -8.07 1.13 14.49
C PHE A 54 -8.43 1.20 15.98
N ASN A 55 -8.19 0.14 16.75
CA ASN A 55 -8.47 0.05 18.18
C ASN A 55 -7.21 -0.11 19.07
N GLY A 56 -6.02 -0.16 18.48
CA GLY A 56 -4.73 -0.23 19.16
C GLY A 56 -4.51 -1.59 19.83
N ASP A 57 -5.08 -2.66 19.30
CA ASP A 57 -4.92 -4.01 19.87
C ASP A 57 -3.81 -4.84 19.21
N GLY A 58 -3.06 -4.24 18.29
CA GLY A 58 -1.99 -4.84 17.51
C GLY A 58 -2.51 -5.71 16.35
N ILE A 59 -3.81 -5.70 16.07
CA ILE A 59 -4.43 -6.54 15.04
C ILE A 59 -4.98 -5.63 13.94
N VAL A 60 -4.52 -5.84 12.71
CA VAL A 60 -5.01 -5.08 11.55
C VAL A 60 -6.50 -5.34 11.29
N ASP A 61 -7.31 -4.31 11.46
CA ASP A 61 -8.76 -4.30 11.24
C ASP A 61 -9.13 -3.95 9.79
N MET A 62 -10.43 -3.90 9.49
CA MET A 62 -10.94 -3.43 8.20
C MET A 62 -11.79 -2.17 8.38
N LEU A 63 -11.46 -1.12 7.64
CA LEU A 63 -12.24 0.11 7.55
C LEU A 63 -12.95 0.21 6.20
N GLU A 64 -14.22 0.60 6.24
CA GLU A 64 -15.01 0.96 5.08
C GLU A 64 -15.46 2.42 5.16
N ILE A 65 -15.24 3.15 4.06
CA ILE A 65 -15.75 4.50 3.87
C ILE A 65 -16.97 4.39 2.96
N ASP A 66 -18.12 4.78 3.48
CA ASP A 66 -19.36 4.85 2.71
C ASP A 66 -19.77 6.28 2.40
N ARG A 67 -20.29 6.45 1.18
CA ARG A 67 -20.80 7.73 0.71
C ARG A 67 -22.28 7.59 0.36
N SER A 68 -23.13 8.30 1.09
CA SER A 68 -24.55 8.34 0.79
C SER A 68 -24.86 9.49 -0.19
N PHE A 69 -25.15 9.15 -1.45
CA PHE A 69 -25.56 10.11 -2.48
C PHE A 69 -26.84 10.87 -2.07
N TRP A 70 -27.84 10.14 -1.55
CA TRP A 70 -29.15 10.67 -1.15
C TRP A 70 -29.16 11.46 0.17
N LYS A 71 -28.05 11.47 0.93
CA LYS A 71 -27.91 12.22 2.20
C LYS A 71 -26.90 13.37 2.06
N GLY A 72 -26.95 14.08 0.93
CA GLY A 72 -26.10 15.25 0.69
C GLY A 72 -24.60 14.94 0.65
N GLY A 73 -24.22 13.71 0.26
CA GLY A 73 -22.81 13.31 0.19
C GLY A 73 -22.16 13.04 1.54
N LYS A 74 -22.94 12.84 2.62
CA LYS A 74 -22.40 12.53 3.94
C LYS A 74 -21.54 11.28 3.91
N ILE A 75 -20.29 11.44 4.35
CA ILE A 75 -19.32 10.36 4.51
C ILE A 75 -19.52 9.72 5.88
N SER A 76 -19.44 8.39 5.94
CA SER A 76 -19.36 7.65 7.20
C SER A 76 -18.16 6.72 7.15
N VAL A 77 -17.48 6.59 8.29
CA VAL A 77 -16.38 5.65 8.51
C VAL A 77 -16.89 4.51 9.39
N ARG A 78 -16.62 3.28 8.97
CA ARG A 78 -17.08 2.08 9.64
C ARG A 78 -15.92 1.11 9.79
N VAL A 79 -15.67 0.67 11.01
CA VAL A 79 -14.59 -0.25 11.33
C VAL A 79 -15.16 -1.59 11.72
N PHE A 80 -14.64 -2.64 11.11
CA PHE A 80 -14.88 -4.02 11.45
C PHE A 80 -13.65 -4.56 12.16
N TYR A 81 -13.77 -4.76 13.47
CA TYR A 81 -12.68 -5.28 14.26
C TYR A 81 -12.37 -6.74 13.91
N ARG A 82 -11.10 -7.03 13.67
CA ARG A 82 -10.59 -8.38 13.39
C ARG A 82 -10.31 -9.11 14.70
N TYR A 83 -10.45 -10.42 14.67
CA TYR A 83 -9.96 -11.27 15.76
C TYR A 83 -9.59 -12.66 15.23
N LEU A 84 -8.72 -13.35 15.96
CA LEU A 84 -8.41 -14.76 15.74
C LEU A 84 -9.34 -15.61 16.61
N ASP A 85 -10.24 -16.37 16.00
CA ASP A 85 -11.15 -17.23 16.75
C ASP A 85 -10.38 -18.42 17.33
N LYS A 86 -10.32 -18.48 18.67
CA LYS A 86 -9.58 -19.50 19.42
C LYS A 86 -10.08 -20.93 19.17
N LYS A 87 -11.32 -21.12 18.71
CA LYS A 87 -11.90 -22.46 18.49
C LYS A 87 -11.41 -23.12 17.21
N ASP A 88 -11.25 -22.34 16.14
CA ASP A 88 -10.89 -22.86 14.82
C ASP A 88 -9.58 -22.26 14.27
N ASN A 89 -8.93 -21.38 15.02
CA ASN A 89 -7.73 -20.65 14.65
C ASN A 89 -7.88 -19.88 13.33
N LYS A 90 -9.09 -19.34 13.07
CA LYS A 90 -9.41 -18.59 11.86
C LYS A 90 -9.56 -17.10 12.14
N ILE A 91 -9.06 -16.31 11.20
CA ILE A 91 -9.31 -14.88 11.15
C ILE A 91 -10.80 -14.65 10.91
N LYS A 92 -11.41 -13.79 11.73
CA LYS A 92 -12.80 -13.36 11.62
C LYS A 92 -12.91 -11.86 11.85
N PHE A 93 -14.03 -11.31 11.40
CA PHE A 93 -14.41 -9.93 11.65
C PHE A 93 -15.71 -9.88 12.43
N ASN A 94 -15.87 -8.86 13.27
CA ASN A 94 -17.16 -8.60 13.91
C ASN A 94 -18.23 -8.33 12.84
N SER A 95 -19.41 -8.93 13.00
CA SER A 95 -20.49 -8.80 12.00
C SER A 95 -21.14 -7.42 11.99
N LYS A 96 -21.05 -6.67 13.10
CA LYS A 96 -21.56 -5.30 13.24
C LYS A 96 -20.37 -4.34 13.24
N PRO A 97 -20.24 -3.43 12.26
CA PRO A 97 -19.18 -2.44 12.28
C PRO A 97 -19.44 -1.38 13.34
N LYS A 98 -18.37 -0.88 13.96
CA LYS A 98 -18.41 0.34 14.76
C LYS A 98 -18.37 1.55 13.83
N LYS A 99 -19.34 2.46 13.99
CA LYS A 99 -19.32 3.73 13.27
C LYS A 99 -18.45 4.73 14.01
N LEU A 100 -17.42 5.23 13.35
CA LEU A 100 -16.55 6.28 13.89
C LEU A 100 -16.96 7.64 13.33
N ALA A 101 -17.04 8.65 14.21
CA ALA A 101 -17.41 10.00 13.82
C ALA A 101 -16.21 10.73 13.22
N LEU A 102 -16.42 11.45 12.13
CA LEU A 102 -15.48 12.45 11.62
C LEU A 102 -15.83 13.79 12.29
N LYS A 103 -14.98 14.29 13.21
CA LYS A 103 -15.20 15.58 13.91
C LYS A 103 -14.77 16.79 13.08
N PHE A 104 -14.84 16.66 11.76
CA PHE A 104 -14.50 17.69 10.80
C PHE A 104 -15.33 17.51 9.54
N LYS A 105 -15.40 18.56 8.72
CA LYS A 105 -16.09 18.51 7.43
C LYS A 105 -15.08 18.16 6.36
N LEU A 106 -15.13 16.92 5.88
CA LEU A 106 -14.48 16.58 4.62
C LEU A 106 -15.19 17.30 3.48
N GLY A 107 -14.40 17.98 2.66
CA GLY A 107 -14.86 18.53 1.38
C GLY A 107 -15.47 17.43 0.51
N TRP A 108 -16.16 17.86 -0.55
CA TRP A 108 -16.70 16.90 -1.52
C TRP A 108 -15.54 16.04 -2.05
N PHE A 109 -15.50 14.76 -1.71
CA PHE A 109 -14.59 13.80 -2.33
C PHE A 109 -14.94 13.75 -3.82
N SER A 110 -14.24 14.57 -4.61
CA SER A 110 -14.25 14.51 -6.05
C SER A 110 -13.54 13.23 -6.49
N SER A 111 -13.67 12.87 -7.76
CA SER A 111 -12.90 11.78 -8.38
C SER A 111 -11.37 11.95 -8.28
N ALA A 112 -10.88 13.10 -7.79
CA ALA A 112 -9.47 13.41 -7.62
C ALA A 112 -9.04 13.39 -6.14
N THR A 113 -9.56 12.43 -5.37
CA THR A 113 -9.13 12.17 -3.99
C THR A 113 -8.46 10.81 -3.89
N LYS A 114 -7.21 10.75 -3.41
CA LYS A 114 -6.61 9.50 -2.93
C LYS A 114 -6.82 9.40 -1.42
N ILE A 115 -7.20 8.23 -0.93
CA ILE A 115 -7.33 7.92 0.50
C ILE A 115 -6.49 6.69 0.77
N ASP A 116 -5.73 6.72 1.85
CA ASP A 116 -5.07 5.55 2.44
C ASP A 116 -5.24 5.50 3.95
N ILE A 117 -4.73 4.43 4.53
CA ILE A 117 -4.67 4.17 5.95
C ILE A 117 -3.20 4.07 6.34
N ALA A 118 -2.81 4.75 7.41
CA ALA A 118 -1.43 4.81 7.88
C ALA A 118 -1.41 5.28 9.35
N ASP A 119 -0.45 4.86 10.18
CA ASP A 119 -0.22 5.46 11.50
C ASP A 119 0.76 6.64 11.37
N VAL A 120 0.25 7.82 11.03
CA VAL A 120 1.12 8.97 10.70
C VAL A 120 1.67 9.67 11.94
N ASN A 121 1.15 9.37 13.12
CA ASN A 121 1.55 10.02 14.35
C ASN A 121 2.30 9.08 15.33
N GLY A 122 2.41 7.79 15.01
CA GLY A 122 3.12 6.77 15.77
C GLY A 122 2.47 6.45 17.11
N ASP A 123 1.14 6.59 17.23
CA ASP A 123 0.41 6.32 18.47
C ASP A 123 -0.13 4.89 18.55
N GLY A 124 0.15 4.07 17.54
CA GLY A 124 -0.31 2.69 17.41
C GLY A 124 -1.74 2.58 16.88
N PHE A 125 -2.36 3.68 16.44
CA PHE A 125 -3.69 3.67 15.84
C PHE A 125 -3.61 4.13 14.38
N ALA A 126 -4.16 3.31 13.50
CA ALA A 126 -4.30 3.64 12.10
C ALA A 126 -5.18 4.89 11.90
N ASP A 127 -4.63 5.86 11.17
CA ASP A 127 -5.25 7.10 10.75
C ASP A 127 -5.81 6.98 9.32
N ILE A 128 -6.52 8.03 8.88
CA ILE A 128 -6.92 8.16 7.47
C ILE A 128 -6.12 9.29 6.84
N VAL A 129 -5.31 8.97 5.85
CA VAL A 129 -4.56 9.95 5.06
C VAL A 129 -5.31 10.22 3.76
N PHE A 130 -5.36 11.47 3.33
CA PHE A 130 -6.06 11.81 2.09
C PHE A 130 -5.40 12.96 1.34
N SER A 131 -5.46 12.88 0.02
CA SER A 131 -5.18 13.99 -0.89
C SER A 131 -6.46 14.45 -1.57
N GLN A 132 -6.62 15.74 -1.80
CA GLN A 132 -7.78 16.32 -2.48
C GLN A 132 -7.32 17.36 -3.49
N TYR A 133 -7.70 17.16 -4.75
CA TYR A 133 -7.50 18.16 -5.79
C TYR A 133 -8.75 19.02 -5.97
N TYR A 134 -8.57 20.33 -5.80
CA TYR A 134 -9.58 21.36 -6.01
C TYR A 134 -9.29 22.09 -7.31
N ARG A 135 -10.06 21.79 -8.36
CA ARG A 135 -10.05 22.60 -9.58
C ARG A 135 -10.84 23.89 -9.33
N ARG A 136 -10.19 25.05 -9.39
CA ARG A 136 -10.88 26.36 -9.27
C ARG A 136 -10.53 27.22 -10.47
N PHE A 137 -11.46 28.10 -10.86
CA PHE A 137 -11.40 28.93 -12.06
C PHE A 137 -10.06 29.67 -12.29
N MET A 138 -9.28 29.96 -11.24
CA MET A 138 -7.96 30.60 -11.37
C MET A 138 -6.80 29.92 -10.61
N LYS A 139 -7.06 28.94 -9.74
CA LYS A 139 -6.00 28.27 -8.94
C LYS A 139 -6.41 26.86 -8.58
N ASP A 140 -5.78 25.89 -9.22
CA ASP A 140 -5.83 24.51 -8.76
C ASP A 140 -5.09 24.39 -7.42
N ARG A 141 -5.60 23.54 -6.53
CA ARG A 141 -4.96 23.26 -5.24
C ARG A 141 -4.98 21.78 -4.97
N LEU A 142 -3.80 21.21 -4.72
CA LEU A 142 -3.67 19.90 -4.10
C LEU A 142 -3.56 20.09 -2.58
N HIS A 143 -4.40 19.39 -1.83
CA HIS A 143 -4.42 19.42 -0.37
C HIS A 143 -4.11 18.03 0.17
N PHE A 144 -3.19 17.94 1.11
CA PHE A 144 -2.95 16.72 1.90
C PHE A 144 -3.47 16.96 3.32
N GLY A 145 -4.19 15.99 3.86
CA GLY A 145 -4.74 16.06 5.20
C GLY A 145 -4.80 14.70 5.86
N PHE A 146 -4.91 14.74 7.19
CA PHE A 146 -4.98 13.56 8.04
C PHE A 146 -6.27 13.60 8.84
N ALA A 147 -6.92 12.45 8.97
CA ALA A 147 -7.93 12.20 9.97
C ALA A 147 -7.26 11.37 11.07
N LEU A 148 -6.83 12.02 12.14
CA LEU A 148 -6.16 11.35 13.25
C LEU A 148 -7.16 10.59 14.10
N ASN A 149 -6.89 9.32 14.32
CA ASN A 149 -7.69 8.40 15.11
C ASN A 149 -7.50 8.70 16.60
N GLN A 150 -8.57 9.08 17.26
CA GLN A 150 -8.56 9.39 18.69
C GLN A 150 -8.85 8.11 19.47
N LYS A 151 -7.90 7.17 19.43
CA LYS A 151 -7.90 5.91 20.17
C LYS A 151 -9.14 5.04 19.90
N GLY A 152 -9.52 4.93 18.63
CA GLY A 152 -10.67 4.17 18.16
C GLY A 152 -12.03 4.77 18.50
N GLN A 153 -12.11 6.04 18.92
CA GLN A 153 -13.37 6.69 19.28
C GLN A 153 -13.96 7.54 18.15
N TYR A 154 -13.13 8.38 17.52
CA TYR A 154 -13.52 9.30 16.45
C TYR A 154 -12.25 9.79 15.74
N PHE A 155 -12.42 10.50 14.62
CA PHE A 155 -11.32 11.13 13.91
C PHE A 155 -11.38 12.65 13.99
N THR A 156 -10.21 13.29 14.08
CA THR A 156 -10.04 14.75 14.01
C THR A 156 -9.16 15.13 12.83
N GLU A 157 -9.45 16.24 12.17
CA GLU A 157 -8.60 16.72 11.08
C GLU A 157 -7.31 17.29 11.64
N GLU A 158 -6.18 16.80 11.16
CA GLU A 158 -4.92 17.53 11.20
C GLU A 158 -4.55 17.94 9.78
N LYS A 159 -4.33 19.25 9.63
CA LYS A 159 -3.88 19.81 8.36
C LYS A 159 -2.38 19.90 8.40
N ILE A 160 -1.72 19.31 7.41
CA ILE A 160 -0.31 19.59 7.19
C ILE A 160 -0.21 21.08 6.82
N LYS A 161 0.28 21.89 7.76
CA LYS A 161 0.82 23.20 7.42
C LYS A 161 2.20 22.91 6.83
N LEU A 162 2.27 22.81 5.51
CA LEU A 162 3.55 22.84 4.81
C LEU A 162 4.22 24.16 5.22
N GLY A 163 5.22 24.08 6.08
CA GLY A 163 5.88 25.25 6.64
C GLY A 163 6.39 26.16 5.53
N TYR A 164 6.25 27.47 5.72
CA TYR A 164 6.94 28.47 4.91
C TYR A 164 8.41 28.51 5.34
N THR A 165 9.19 27.49 4.99
CA THR A 165 10.64 27.63 4.83
C THR A 165 10.92 28.24 3.46
N GLU A 166 12.13 28.76 3.19
CA GLU A 166 12.48 29.44 1.92
C GLU A 166 12.16 28.63 0.65
N ARG A 167 11.97 27.31 0.79
CA ARG A 167 11.13 26.48 -0.07
C ARG A 167 10.24 25.60 0.80
N SER A 168 8.94 25.57 0.52
CA SER A 168 7.99 24.66 1.18
C SER A 168 8.21 23.21 0.72
N PHE A 169 7.84 22.22 1.55
CA PHE A 169 7.93 20.79 1.19
C PHE A 169 7.25 20.48 -0.16
N GLY A 170 6.13 21.14 -0.46
CA GLY A 170 5.45 20.99 -1.75
C GLY A 170 6.28 21.50 -2.92
N GLU A 171 7.03 22.59 -2.75
CA GLU A 171 7.92 23.13 -3.78
C GLU A 171 9.13 22.22 -4.00
N GLU A 172 9.75 21.70 -2.94
CA GLU A 172 10.89 20.78 -3.08
C GLU A 172 10.48 19.44 -3.71
N MET A 173 9.31 18.90 -3.34
CA MET A 173 8.72 17.71 -3.97
C MET A 173 8.44 17.93 -5.46
N VAL A 174 7.84 19.08 -5.82
CA VAL A 174 7.60 19.45 -7.22
C VAL A 174 8.90 19.64 -7.98
N ILE A 175 9.93 20.25 -7.38
CA ILE A 175 11.24 20.40 -8.01
C ILE A 175 11.88 19.04 -8.28
N ARG A 176 11.82 18.10 -7.33
CA ARG A 176 12.39 16.76 -7.51
C ARG A 176 11.63 15.94 -8.55
N ILE A 177 10.29 16.01 -8.53
CA ILE A 177 9.43 15.41 -9.57
C ILE A 177 9.77 15.99 -10.95
N ASN A 178 9.88 17.32 -11.06
CA ASN A 178 10.23 17.96 -12.33
C ASN A 178 11.64 17.58 -12.79
N LYS A 179 12.63 17.51 -11.88
CA LYS A 179 13.98 17.00 -12.21
C LYS A 179 13.96 15.55 -12.69
N ALA A 180 13.13 14.70 -12.09
CA ALA A 180 12.97 13.31 -12.51
C ALA A 180 12.38 13.21 -13.92
N ILE A 181 11.40 14.07 -14.23
CA ILE A 181 10.82 14.21 -15.58
C ILE A 181 11.85 14.75 -16.58
N GLU A 182 12.64 15.76 -16.19
CA GLU A 182 13.68 16.37 -17.03
C GLU A 182 14.86 15.41 -17.31
N ALA A 183 15.20 14.52 -16.38
CA ALA A 183 16.25 13.51 -16.54
C ALA A 183 15.85 12.35 -17.47
N TYR A 184 14.55 12.19 -17.72
CA TYR A 184 14.02 11.39 -18.83
C TYR A 184 14.27 12.19 -20.11
N GLU A 185 15.41 11.94 -20.78
CA GLU A 185 15.67 12.49 -22.10
C GLU A 185 14.53 12.05 -23.03
N LEU A 186 13.68 13.00 -23.43
CA LEU A 186 12.56 12.76 -24.33
C LEU A 186 13.11 12.37 -25.69
N ASP A 187 13.18 11.08 -25.98
CA ASP A 187 13.26 10.61 -27.36
C ASP A 187 11.92 10.97 -28.02
N GLU A 188 11.93 11.88 -28.99
CA GLU A 188 10.74 12.51 -29.60
C GLU A 188 9.76 11.51 -30.27
N ASN A 189 10.07 10.21 -30.23
CA ASN A 189 9.36 9.14 -30.92
C ASN A 189 8.72 8.07 -30.00
N GLU A 190 8.89 8.13 -28.67
CA GLU A 190 8.18 7.22 -27.76
C GLU A 190 6.91 7.89 -27.22
N GLU A 191 5.74 7.28 -27.46
CA GLU A 191 4.48 7.72 -26.86
C GLU A 191 4.62 7.70 -25.33
N MET A 192 4.58 8.88 -24.71
CA MET A 192 4.71 9.03 -23.26
C MET A 192 3.60 8.21 -22.57
N ASP A 193 3.99 7.12 -21.90
CA ASP A 193 3.16 6.50 -20.86
C ASP A 193 2.82 7.59 -19.83
N SER A 194 1.55 7.72 -19.46
CA SER A 194 1.02 8.88 -18.74
C SER A 194 1.84 9.24 -17.49
N PHE A 195 1.88 10.50 -17.04
CA PHE A 195 2.56 10.92 -15.80
C PHE A 195 2.26 10.02 -14.57
N SER A 196 1.05 9.44 -14.54
CA SER A 196 0.66 8.50 -13.48
C SER A 196 1.43 7.17 -13.48
N ASP A 197 2.07 6.81 -14.59
CA ASP A 197 2.95 5.64 -14.75
C ASP A 197 4.38 5.91 -14.26
N LEU A 198 4.75 7.19 -14.08
CA LEU A 198 6.08 7.62 -13.66
C LEU A 198 6.21 7.86 -12.16
N ILE A 199 5.11 8.18 -11.45
CA ILE A 199 5.11 8.41 -10.00
C ILE A 199 3.98 7.65 -9.30
N GLN A 200 4.31 6.99 -8.20
CA GLN A 200 3.36 6.49 -7.21
C GLN A 200 3.69 7.08 -5.83
N MET A 201 2.65 7.42 -5.09
CA MET A 201 2.75 7.91 -3.72
C MET A 201 2.15 6.86 -2.78
N ASP A 202 2.73 6.67 -1.60
CA ASP A 202 2.24 5.74 -0.59
C ASP A 202 2.57 6.18 0.83
N TRP A 203 2.24 5.35 1.81
CA TRP A 203 2.55 5.57 3.22
C TRP A 203 3.14 4.30 3.84
N ALA A 204 4.28 4.43 4.53
CA ALA A 204 4.95 3.30 5.18
C ALA A 204 6.05 3.76 6.14
N ASP A 205 6.30 3.03 7.22
CA ASP A 205 7.43 3.26 8.14
C ASP A 205 8.79 2.92 7.47
N MET A 206 9.37 3.89 6.78
CA MET A 206 10.55 3.68 5.93
C MET A 206 11.85 3.70 6.75
N ASP A 207 11.87 4.43 7.86
CA ASP A 207 13.03 4.56 8.73
C ASP A 207 12.99 3.68 9.99
N GLY A 208 11.84 3.06 10.28
CA GLY A 208 11.61 2.18 11.42
C GLY A 208 11.36 2.91 12.73
N ASN A 209 10.80 4.13 12.66
CA ASN A 209 10.50 4.95 13.84
C ASN A 209 9.14 4.63 14.48
N GLY A 210 8.34 3.74 13.87
CA GLY A 210 7.01 3.35 14.30
C GLY A 210 5.88 4.27 13.80
N SER A 211 6.18 5.28 12.99
CA SER A 211 5.20 6.14 12.31
C SER A 211 5.37 5.95 10.80
N ASP A 212 4.25 5.89 10.08
CA ASP A 212 4.27 5.82 8.63
C ASP A 212 4.70 7.15 8.00
N ASP A 213 5.67 7.05 7.10
CA ASP A 213 6.20 8.15 6.31
C ASP A 213 5.44 8.30 4.99
N PHE A 214 5.35 9.52 4.46
CA PHE A 214 4.89 9.73 3.10
C PHE A 214 5.98 9.34 2.11
N VAL A 215 5.69 8.38 1.25
CA VAL A 215 6.63 7.79 0.29
C VAL A 215 6.26 8.18 -1.14
N ILE A 216 7.25 8.49 -1.95
CA ILE A 216 7.14 8.67 -3.40
C ILE A 216 8.13 7.70 -4.03
N ILE A 217 7.62 6.80 -4.86
CA ILE A 217 8.42 6.02 -5.79
C ILE A 217 8.23 6.60 -7.19
N TYR A 218 9.33 6.80 -7.90
CA TYR A 218 9.27 7.28 -9.27
C TYR A 218 10.31 6.60 -10.16
N THR A 219 9.97 6.54 -11.44
CA THR A 219 10.83 5.97 -12.47
C THR A 219 11.51 7.11 -13.21
N SER A 220 12.84 7.17 -13.12
CA SER A 220 13.69 7.99 -14.00
C SER A 220 14.53 7.05 -14.88
N ARG A 221 15.87 7.10 -14.80
CA ARG A 221 16.76 6.06 -15.33
C ARG A 221 16.78 4.81 -14.44
N GLU A 222 16.51 5.02 -13.16
CA GLU A 222 16.43 4.02 -12.09
C GLU A 222 15.10 4.22 -11.34
N MET A 223 14.71 3.26 -10.49
CA MET A 223 13.66 3.53 -9.51
C MET A 223 14.25 4.18 -8.27
N GLU A 224 13.75 5.35 -7.97
CA GLU A 224 14.17 6.16 -6.84
C GLU A 224 13.00 6.35 -5.88
N VAL A 225 13.33 6.41 -4.59
CA VAL A 225 12.37 6.54 -3.51
C VAL A 225 12.76 7.72 -2.64
N ILE A 226 11.82 8.63 -2.47
CA ILE A 226 11.91 9.74 -1.52
C ILE A 226 10.81 9.53 -0.49
N TYR A 227 11.15 9.63 0.78
CA TYR A 227 10.17 9.57 1.86
C TYR A 227 10.34 10.76 2.80
N THR A 228 9.31 11.04 3.61
CA THR A 228 9.41 11.98 4.73
C THR A 228 9.97 11.28 5.96
N LYS A 229 10.41 12.02 6.97
CA LYS A 229 10.58 11.46 8.31
C LYS A 229 10.06 12.41 9.36
N LYS A 230 9.60 11.86 10.48
CA LYS A 230 9.16 12.65 11.62
C LYS A 230 10.37 13.08 12.45
N SER A 231 10.48 14.38 12.71
CA SER A 231 11.50 14.95 13.59
C SER A 231 10.87 15.73 14.75
N VAL A 232 11.70 16.11 15.74
CA VAL A 232 11.29 17.01 16.83
C VAL A 232 10.78 18.37 16.34
N ASN A 233 11.18 18.79 15.13
CA ASN A 233 10.81 20.07 14.52
C ASN A 233 9.63 19.95 13.54
N GLY A 234 9.02 18.76 13.43
CA GLY A 234 7.96 18.46 12.46
C GLY A 234 8.40 17.47 11.39
N ILE A 235 7.67 17.44 10.28
CA ILE A 235 7.94 16.55 9.14
C ILE A 235 9.07 17.14 8.30
N GLU A 236 10.13 16.38 8.09
CA GLU A 236 11.25 16.74 7.21
C GLU A 236 11.40 15.70 6.09
N LEU A 237 12.26 15.98 5.09
CA LEU A 237 12.60 15.00 4.05
C LEU A 237 13.56 13.95 4.63
N GLY A 238 13.27 12.68 4.37
CA GLY A 238 14.15 11.56 4.65
C GLY A 238 15.36 11.50 3.72
N GLU A 239 16.22 10.52 3.93
CA GLU A 239 17.30 10.22 2.99
C GLU A 239 16.73 9.60 1.71
N GLU A 240 17.37 9.81 0.56
CA GLU A 240 16.95 9.18 -0.70
C GLU A 240 17.42 7.72 -0.71
N ALA A 241 16.49 6.80 -0.95
CA ALA A 241 16.80 5.38 -1.12
C ALA A 241 16.76 5.04 -2.61
N LYS A 242 17.78 4.30 -3.07
CA LYS A 242 17.86 3.84 -4.46
C LYS A 242 17.64 2.34 -4.54
N LEU A 243 16.93 1.87 -5.56
CA LEU A 243 16.89 0.45 -5.85
C LEU A 243 18.28 0.03 -6.34
N GLY A 244 18.96 -0.84 -5.59
CA GLY A 244 20.37 -1.20 -5.81
C GLY A 244 20.65 -2.02 -7.06
N VAL A 245 19.72 -2.11 -8.00
CA VAL A 245 19.85 -2.91 -9.23
C VAL A 245 19.48 -2.05 -10.42
N THR A 246 20.49 -1.39 -10.96
CA THR A 246 20.34 -0.33 -11.96
C THR A 246 20.88 -0.73 -13.33
N GLU A 247 21.41 -1.95 -13.45
CA GLU A 247 21.77 -2.53 -14.73
C GLU A 247 20.62 -3.38 -15.31
N ARG A 248 20.26 -3.11 -16.58
CA ARG A 248 19.30 -3.87 -17.37
C ARG A 248 19.71 -5.36 -17.40
N GLY A 249 19.14 -6.16 -16.51
CA GLY A 249 19.36 -7.61 -16.47
C GLY A 249 19.29 -8.26 -15.09
N GLU A 250 19.45 -7.48 -14.01
CA GLU A 250 19.74 -8.08 -12.70
C GLU A 250 18.54 -8.14 -11.73
N SER A 251 17.48 -7.35 -11.93
CA SER A 251 16.18 -7.59 -11.29
C SER A 251 15.05 -7.03 -12.15
N ASN A 252 14.30 -7.93 -12.75
CA ASN A 252 13.38 -7.59 -13.83
C ASN A 252 11.97 -7.30 -13.31
N PHE A 253 11.62 -7.69 -12.07
CA PHE A 253 10.22 -7.67 -11.65
C PHE A 253 9.61 -6.27 -11.67
N LEU A 254 10.28 -5.25 -11.14
CA LEU A 254 9.71 -3.90 -11.15
C LEU A 254 9.75 -3.23 -12.53
N ILE A 255 10.78 -3.48 -13.36
CA ILE A 255 10.84 -3.00 -14.76
C ILE A 255 9.64 -3.52 -15.56
N TRP A 256 9.26 -4.78 -15.34
CA TRP A 256 8.12 -5.38 -16.02
C TRP A 256 6.77 -5.06 -15.37
N ASN A 257 6.73 -4.86 -14.05
CA ASN A 257 5.50 -4.65 -13.29
C ASN A 257 5.03 -3.19 -13.28
N GLY A 258 5.97 -2.25 -13.45
CA GLY A 258 5.72 -0.83 -13.26
C GLY A 258 5.46 -0.49 -11.79
N ILE A 259 5.50 0.80 -11.47
CA ILE A 259 5.31 1.27 -10.09
C ILE A 259 3.85 1.12 -9.63
N LYS A 260 2.86 1.19 -10.53
CA LYS A 260 1.41 1.16 -10.19
C LYS A 260 0.90 -0.09 -9.45
N GLY A 261 1.74 -1.10 -9.32
CA GLY A 261 1.47 -2.33 -8.59
C GLY A 261 2.28 -2.48 -7.31
N THR A 262 2.92 -1.42 -6.81
CA THR A 262 3.74 -1.50 -5.60
C THR A 262 2.96 -1.21 -4.33
N ASP A 263 3.53 -1.68 -3.23
CA ASP A 263 3.01 -1.56 -1.86
C ASP A 263 4.20 -1.73 -0.89
N TRP A 264 3.98 -1.44 0.38
CA TRP A 264 5.05 -1.35 1.38
C TRP A 264 4.69 -2.10 2.64
N ALA A 265 5.56 -2.98 3.11
CA ALA A 265 5.35 -3.69 4.37
C ALA A 265 6.66 -4.31 4.87
N ASP A 266 6.82 -4.42 6.19
CA ASP A 266 7.95 -5.12 6.81
C ASP A 266 7.76 -6.64 6.66
N VAL A 267 8.45 -7.26 5.70
CA VAL A 267 8.32 -8.71 5.45
C VAL A 267 9.37 -9.54 6.19
N ASN A 268 10.34 -8.90 6.84
CA ASN A 268 11.47 -9.58 7.49
C ASN A 268 11.55 -9.30 9.01
N SER A 269 10.64 -8.49 9.56
CA SER A 269 10.60 -8.01 10.94
C SER A 269 11.80 -7.17 11.37
N ASP A 270 12.44 -6.43 10.46
CA ASP A 270 13.54 -5.53 10.80
C ASP A 270 13.07 -4.14 11.26
N GLY A 271 11.76 -3.92 11.26
CA GLY A 271 11.10 -2.68 11.66
C GLY A 271 10.95 -1.67 10.53
N LYS A 272 11.47 -1.93 9.33
CA LYS A 272 11.34 -1.02 8.18
C LYS A 272 10.46 -1.63 7.11
N ALA A 273 9.70 -0.78 6.43
CA ALA A 273 8.90 -1.22 5.31
C ALA A 273 9.79 -1.60 4.10
N ASP A 274 9.54 -2.79 3.57
CA ASP A 274 10.14 -3.30 2.33
C ASP A 274 9.24 -3.00 1.13
N LEU A 275 9.82 -2.95 -0.07
CA LEU A 275 9.08 -2.72 -1.30
C LEU A 275 8.51 -4.04 -1.84
N LEU A 276 7.19 -4.11 -1.97
CA LEU A 276 6.47 -5.18 -2.66
C LEU A 276 6.01 -4.71 -4.04
N SER A 277 5.94 -5.65 -4.99
CA SER A 277 5.42 -5.39 -6.34
C SER A 277 4.54 -6.52 -6.82
N TYR A 278 3.34 -6.17 -7.28
CA TYR A 278 2.30 -7.07 -7.73
C TYR A 278 2.05 -6.91 -9.23
N ARG A 279 2.15 -7.99 -10.00
CA ARG A 279 1.69 -8.01 -11.40
C ARG A 279 0.84 -9.21 -11.73
N VAL A 280 -0.38 -8.95 -12.15
CA VAL A 280 -1.24 -10.00 -12.70
C VAL A 280 -0.80 -10.32 -14.12
N PHE A 281 -0.53 -11.60 -14.38
CA PHE A 281 -0.19 -12.11 -15.70
C PHE A 281 -1.22 -13.12 -16.17
N GLY A 282 -1.90 -12.82 -17.28
CA GLY A 282 -3.07 -13.58 -17.70
C GLY A 282 -4.22 -13.50 -16.69
N ARG A 283 -5.12 -14.48 -16.68
CA ARG A 283 -6.33 -14.46 -15.83
C ARG A 283 -6.14 -15.04 -14.41
N GLU A 284 -5.04 -15.73 -14.16
CA GLU A 284 -4.91 -16.63 -13.00
C GLU A 284 -3.51 -16.65 -12.36
N LYS A 285 -2.58 -15.78 -12.79
CA LYS A 285 -1.24 -15.71 -12.17
C LYS A 285 -0.96 -14.32 -11.66
N LEU A 286 -0.34 -14.26 -10.49
CA LEU A 286 0.17 -13.05 -9.87
C LEU A 286 1.67 -13.24 -9.66
N TYR A 287 2.48 -12.29 -10.09
CA TYR A 287 3.87 -12.16 -9.69
C TYR A 287 3.95 -11.24 -8.47
N LEU A 288 4.61 -11.70 -7.42
CA LEU A 288 4.97 -10.94 -6.24
C LEU A 288 6.49 -10.80 -6.23
N GLY A 289 7.02 -9.59 -6.32
CA GLY A 289 8.43 -9.32 -6.10
C GLY A 289 8.64 -8.52 -4.82
N VAL A 290 9.80 -8.73 -4.19
CA VAL A 290 10.18 -8.12 -2.91
C VAL A 290 11.59 -7.56 -3.01
N ALA A 291 11.77 -6.32 -2.58
CA ALA A 291 13.08 -5.71 -2.35
C ALA A 291 13.17 -5.20 -0.90
N LEU A 292 14.18 -5.66 -0.17
CA LEU A 292 14.35 -5.34 1.24
C LEU A 292 14.93 -3.94 1.44
N ASN A 293 14.43 -3.22 2.44
CA ASN A 293 14.90 -1.90 2.80
C ASN A 293 16.11 -1.97 3.75
N GLN A 294 17.31 -1.76 3.20
CA GLN A 294 18.56 -1.71 3.96
C GLN A 294 18.92 -0.28 4.40
N GLY A 295 17.93 0.61 4.48
CA GLY A 295 18.08 2.04 4.80
C GLY A 295 18.41 2.90 3.58
N LYS A 296 19.62 2.75 3.02
CA LYS A 296 20.06 3.55 1.86
C LYS A 296 19.81 2.90 0.51
N ALA A 297 19.43 1.62 0.52
CA ALA A 297 19.21 0.85 -0.68
C ALA A 297 18.02 -0.09 -0.50
N LEU A 298 17.25 -0.23 -1.57
CA LEU A 298 16.31 -1.34 -1.73
C LEU A 298 17.05 -2.47 -2.44
N VAL A 299 17.18 -3.63 -1.80
CA VAL A 299 17.92 -4.78 -2.31
C VAL A 299 16.94 -5.85 -2.76
N PRO A 300 16.85 -6.17 -4.07
CA PRO A 300 16.00 -7.25 -4.55
C PRO A 300 16.30 -8.56 -3.84
N HIS A 301 15.26 -9.15 -3.26
CA HIS A 301 15.38 -10.37 -2.48
C HIS A 301 14.73 -11.54 -3.19
N HIS A 302 13.47 -11.39 -3.62
CA HIS A 302 12.70 -12.52 -4.12
C HIS A 302 11.63 -12.20 -5.17
N GLU A 303 11.28 -13.19 -6.01
CA GLU A 303 10.18 -13.15 -6.98
C GLU A 303 9.39 -14.46 -6.94
N ILE A 304 8.09 -14.41 -6.64
CA ILE A 304 7.18 -15.56 -6.59
C ILE A 304 6.10 -15.41 -7.64
N THR A 305 5.66 -16.52 -8.22
CA THR A 305 4.36 -16.58 -8.90
C THR A 305 3.33 -17.30 -8.05
N LEU A 306 2.33 -16.56 -7.61
CA LEU A 306 1.15 -17.06 -6.91
C LEU A 306 0.03 -17.36 -7.92
N LYS A 307 -0.81 -18.36 -7.63
CA LYS A 307 -2.10 -18.51 -8.33
C LYS A 307 -3.05 -17.40 -7.89
N ALA A 308 -3.46 -16.57 -8.83
CA ALA A 308 -4.50 -15.59 -8.60
C ALA A 308 -5.88 -16.27 -8.56
N PHE A 309 -6.73 -15.89 -7.59
CA PHE A 309 -8.18 -16.12 -7.70
C PHE A 309 -8.70 -15.84 -9.11
N LYS A 310 -9.55 -16.74 -9.62
CA LYS A 310 -10.23 -16.57 -10.90
C LYS A 310 -10.99 -15.25 -10.88
N GLN A 311 -10.61 -14.32 -11.76
CA GLN A 311 -11.32 -13.06 -11.91
C GLN A 311 -12.76 -13.36 -12.32
N ASN A 312 -13.72 -12.88 -11.52
CA ASN A 312 -15.09 -12.75 -11.98
C ASN A 312 -15.22 -11.38 -12.65
N PRO A 313 -15.31 -11.30 -13.99
CA PRO A 313 -15.32 -10.02 -14.71
C PRO A 313 -16.53 -9.15 -14.35
N THR A 314 -17.57 -9.73 -13.74
CA THR A 314 -18.78 -9.02 -13.31
C THR A 314 -18.55 -8.17 -12.05
N PHE A 315 -17.58 -8.52 -11.20
CA PHE A 315 -17.31 -7.80 -9.95
C PHE A 315 -16.01 -7.01 -10.04
N LYS A 316 -16.10 -5.69 -9.81
CA LYS A 316 -14.97 -4.76 -9.92
C LYS A 316 -14.00 -4.78 -8.75
N LEU A 317 -14.34 -5.42 -7.62
CA LEU A 317 -13.52 -5.34 -6.41
C LEU A 317 -12.36 -6.33 -6.47
N PHE A 318 -11.16 -5.76 -6.58
CA PHE A 318 -9.89 -6.47 -6.53
C PHE A 318 -8.86 -5.56 -5.84
N LYS A 319 -8.30 -6.00 -4.71
CA LYS A 319 -7.26 -5.27 -3.98
C LYS A 319 -6.18 -6.25 -3.51
N TYR A 320 -4.94 -5.79 -3.55
CA TYR A 320 -3.80 -6.38 -2.87
C TYR A 320 -3.41 -5.50 -1.68
N ASP A 321 -2.93 -6.15 -0.64
CA ASP A 321 -2.52 -5.52 0.61
C ASP A 321 -1.45 -6.41 1.26
N SER A 322 -0.71 -5.89 2.22
CA SER A 322 0.22 -6.67 3.03
C SER A 322 0.16 -6.24 4.48
N PHE A 323 -0.05 -7.19 5.39
CA PHE A 323 -0.04 -6.94 6.83
C PHE A 323 0.12 -8.24 7.61
N ASP A 324 0.57 -8.15 8.85
CA ASP A 324 0.65 -9.30 9.75
C ASP A 324 -0.76 -9.84 10.08
N ALA A 325 -1.12 -10.98 9.48
CA ALA A 325 -2.43 -11.58 9.61
C ALA A 325 -2.45 -12.73 10.63
N ASN A 326 -1.29 -13.26 11.03
CA ASN A 326 -1.15 -14.37 11.97
C ASN A 326 -0.58 -13.96 13.34
N GLY A 327 -0.07 -12.72 13.49
CA GLY A 327 0.54 -12.17 14.68
C GLY A 327 2.00 -12.57 14.89
N ASP A 328 2.75 -12.91 13.83
CA ASP A 328 4.16 -13.32 13.92
C ASP A 328 5.18 -12.17 13.75
N GLY A 329 4.69 -10.95 13.54
CA GLY A 329 5.49 -9.74 13.36
C GLY A 329 5.99 -9.54 11.92
N LYS A 330 5.62 -10.39 10.97
CA LYS A 330 5.96 -10.27 9.55
C LYS A 330 4.72 -9.95 8.74
N ALA A 331 4.86 -9.12 7.72
CA ALA A 331 3.77 -8.89 6.79
C ALA A 331 3.45 -10.16 5.99
N ASP A 332 2.17 -10.54 6.02
CA ASP A 332 1.58 -11.56 5.17
C ASP A 332 1.02 -10.93 3.89
N PHE A 333 0.95 -11.71 2.81
CA PHE A 333 0.35 -11.22 1.57
C PHE A 333 -1.16 -11.43 1.56
N ILE A 334 -1.90 -10.35 1.26
CA ILE A 334 -3.35 -10.29 1.36
C ILE A 334 -3.95 -10.01 0.00
N LYS A 335 -5.00 -10.78 -0.32
CA LYS A 335 -5.74 -10.62 -1.56
C LYS A 335 -7.23 -10.55 -1.31
N ILE A 336 -7.87 -9.51 -1.84
CA ILE A 336 -9.32 -9.32 -1.73
C ILE A 336 -9.96 -9.52 -3.09
N ALA A 337 -10.96 -10.38 -3.14
CA ALA A 337 -11.70 -10.71 -4.35
C ALA A 337 -13.15 -11.07 -4.02
N HIS A 338 -13.91 -11.47 -5.04
CA HIS A 338 -15.24 -12.03 -4.88
C HIS A 338 -15.25 -13.54 -5.09
N GLN A 339 -15.99 -14.25 -4.23
CA GLN A 339 -16.40 -15.63 -4.43
C GLN A 339 -17.92 -15.67 -4.60
N GLY A 340 -18.38 -15.86 -5.84
CA GLY A 340 -19.77 -15.56 -6.20
C GLY A 340 -20.06 -14.08 -5.95
N ASN A 341 -21.10 -13.77 -5.17
CA ASN A 341 -21.47 -12.39 -4.83
C ASN A 341 -20.84 -11.88 -3.53
N LYS A 342 -20.05 -12.71 -2.83
CA LYS A 342 -19.49 -12.37 -1.50
C LYS A 342 -18.04 -11.91 -1.62
N PRO A 343 -17.64 -10.80 -0.98
CA PRO A 343 -16.24 -10.44 -0.86
C PRO A 343 -15.53 -11.43 0.07
N VAL A 344 -14.34 -11.83 -0.31
CA VAL A 344 -13.46 -12.73 0.44
C VAL A 344 -12.05 -12.18 0.47
N MET A 345 -11.33 -12.54 1.53
CA MET A 345 -9.92 -12.25 1.73
C MET A 345 -9.14 -13.56 1.74
N GLY A 346 -8.21 -13.70 0.80
CA GLY A 346 -7.17 -14.72 0.82
C GLY A 346 -5.96 -14.20 1.57
N VAL A 347 -5.44 -15.02 2.47
CA VAL A 347 -4.23 -14.73 3.24
C VAL A 347 -3.16 -15.74 2.88
N CYS A 348 -1.97 -15.24 2.55
CA CYS A 348 -0.76 -16.01 2.30
C CYS A 348 0.26 -15.72 3.37
N ILE A 349 0.52 -16.72 4.23
CA ILE A 349 1.35 -16.53 5.41
C ILE A 349 2.82 -16.56 5.03
N ASN A 350 3.54 -15.49 5.33
CA ASN A 350 4.97 -15.37 5.13
C ASN A 350 5.71 -16.35 6.06
N GLN A 351 6.70 -17.08 5.53
CA GLN A 351 7.52 -18.04 6.28
C GLN A 351 9.00 -17.69 6.27
N MET A 352 9.35 -16.45 5.94
CA MET A 352 10.72 -15.97 6.13
C MET A 352 11.11 -16.23 7.59
N LYS A 353 12.32 -16.76 7.82
CA LYS A 353 12.82 -17.04 9.18
C LYS A 353 13.58 -15.85 9.70
#